data_AF-A0A5P9IKJ7-F1
#
_entry.id   AF-A0A5P9IKJ7-F1
#
_cell.length_a   1.000
_cell.length_b   1.000
_cell.length_c   1.000
_cell.angle_alpha   90.00
_cell.angle_beta   90.00
_cell.angle_gamma   90.00
#
_symmetry.space_group_name_H-M   'P 1'
#
loop_
_entity.id
_entity.type
_entity.pdbx_description
1 polymer ?
#
loop_
_entity_poly.entity_id
_entity_poly.type
_entity_poly.pdbx_seq_one_letter_code
_entity_poly.pdbx_strand_id
1 'polypeptide(L)' 'MDEIEMMPAPGGTWIMICPCGQTEIRGRGVKAWHEFEATMLPRDRYRVTCRACGRRMEHRLRYGAKGSIRPAPS' A
#
# COMPACT_ATOMS: atom_id res chain seq x y z
N MET A 1 4.99 2.32 -17.41
CA MET A 1 4.49 2.11 -16.04
C MET A 1 4.77 3.38 -15.27
N ASP A 2 3.73 4.15 -14.89
CA ASP A 2 3.88 5.45 -14.21
C ASP A 2 3.29 5.44 -12.78
N GLU A 3 2.84 4.29 -12.29
CA GLU A 3 2.13 4.19 -11.03
C GLU A 3 2.87 3.27 -10.06
N ILE A 4 2.62 3.44 -8.76
CA ILE A 4 3.11 2.52 -7.74
C ILE A 4 2.31 1.22 -7.88
N GLU A 5 2.99 0.10 -8.01
CA GLU A 5 2.37 -1.21 -8.11
C GLU A 5 2.26 -1.86 -6.72
N MET A 6 1.07 -2.38 -6.40
CA MET A 6 0.80 -3.10 -5.16
C MET A 6 0.36 -4.53 -5.50
N MET A 7 1.13 -5.52 -5.10
CA MET A 7 0.87 -6.93 -5.39
C MET A 7 0.72 -7.77 -4.12
N PRO A 8 -0.33 -8.59 -3.99
CA PRO A 8 -0.38 -9.58 -2.93
C PRO A 8 0.61 -10.70 -3.23
N ALA A 9 1.37 -11.12 -2.21
CA ALA A 9 2.26 -12.27 -2.26
C ALA A 9 1.72 -13.41 -1.37
N PRO A 10 2.11 -14.67 -1.63
CA PRO A 10 1.72 -15.81 -0.80
C PRO A 10 2.03 -15.57 0.68
N GLY A 11 1.20 -16.12 1.57
CA GLY A 11 1.38 -15.99 3.02
C GLY A 11 0.81 -14.70 3.64
N GLY A 12 0.01 -13.93 2.88
CA GLY A 12 -0.57 -12.66 3.36
C GLY A 12 0.42 -11.50 3.36
N THR A 13 1.49 -11.64 2.57
CA THR A 13 2.52 -10.65 2.34
C THR A 13 2.07 -9.68 1.24
N TRP A 14 2.57 -8.45 1.26
CA TRP A 14 2.32 -7.47 0.22
C TRP A 14 3.64 -6.92 -0.33
N ILE A 15 3.70 -6.71 -1.64
CA ILE A 15 4.85 -6.11 -2.31
C ILE A 15 4.41 -4.76 -2.86
N MET A 16 5.17 -3.71 -2.56
CA MET A 16 5.05 -2.39 -3.17
C MET A 16 6.27 -2.10 -4.03
N ILE A 17 6.02 -1.61 -5.24
CA ILE A 17 7.06 -1.26 -6.21
C ILE A 17 6.77 0.15 -6.73
N CYS A 18 7.72 1.06 -6.52
CA CYS A 18 7.68 2.38 -7.09
C CYS A 18 8.52 2.42 -8.38
N PRO A 19 8.07 3.11 -9.45
CA PRO A 19 8.86 3.26 -10.69
C PRO A 19 10.20 3.99 -10.48
N CYS A 20 10.42 4.63 -9.33
CA CYS A 20 11.73 5.20 -8.97
C CYS A 20 12.77 4.14 -8.55
N GLY A 21 12.40 2.85 -8.54
CA GLY A 21 13.25 1.74 -8.09
C GLY A 21 13.04 1.32 -6.63
N GLN A 22 12.26 2.07 -5.86
CA GLN A 22 11.99 1.73 -4.46
C GLN A 22 11.04 0.54 -4.37
N THR A 23 11.38 -0.43 -3.53
CA THR A 23 10.55 -1.63 -3.32
C THR A 23 10.47 -1.96 -1.84
N GLU A 24 9.31 -2.45 -1.40
CA GLU A 24 9.10 -2.88 -0.02
C GLU A 24 8.22 -4.13 0.02
N ILE A 25 8.65 -5.13 0.78
CA ILE A 25 7.90 -6.37 1.01
C ILE A 25 7.43 -6.37 2.47
N ARG A 26 6.12 -6.34 2.66
CA ARG A 26 5.48 -6.40 3.98
C ARG A 26 5.01 -7.81 4.28
N GLY A 27 5.69 -8.47 5.21
CA GLY A 27 5.26 -9.74 5.78
C GLY A 27 4.11 -9.62 6.78
N ARG A 28 3.52 -10.78 7.12
CA ARG A 28 2.47 -10.88 8.14
C ARG A 28 3.05 -10.51 9.52
N GLY A 29 2.49 -9.48 10.17
CA GLY A 29 2.89 -9.07 11.54
C GLY A 29 3.71 -7.77 11.63
N VAL A 30 4.13 -7.19 10.50
CA VAL A 30 4.81 -5.88 10.49
C VAL A 30 3.76 -4.76 10.61
N LYS A 31 3.96 -3.86 11.58
CA LYS A 31 2.98 -2.83 11.99
C LYS A 31 2.90 -1.62 11.06
N ALA A 32 3.96 -1.30 10.31
CA ALA A 32 4.00 -0.13 9.44
C ALA A 32 4.84 -0.38 8.18
N TRP A 33 4.56 0.38 7.14
CA TRP A 33 5.40 0.51 5.96
C TRP A 33 6.57 1.45 6.26
N HIS A 34 7.77 1.11 5.80
CA HIS A 34 9.00 1.87 6.05
C HIS A 34 9.37 2.80 4.90
N GLU A 35 9.34 2.30 3.67
CA GLU A 35 9.71 3.02 2.45
C GLU A 35 8.51 3.68 1.78
N PHE A 36 7.33 3.22 2.16
CA PHE A 36 6.06 3.76 1.72
C PHE A 36 5.25 4.24 2.92
N GLU A 37 4.34 5.16 2.67
CA GLU A 37 3.36 5.61 3.65
C GLU A 37 1.97 5.37 3.09
N ALA A 38 1.12 4.69 3.85
CA ALA A 38 -0.28 4.50 3.50
C ALA A 38 -1.16 5.30 4.47
N THR A 39 -1.90 6.28 3.94
CA THR A 39 -2.80 7.15 4.71
C THR A 39 -4.24 6.93 4.27
N MET A 40 -5.13 6.73 5.25
CA MET A 40 -6.57 6.72 4.99
C MET A 40 -7.06 8.13 4.67
N LEU A 41 -7.86 8.25 3.63
CA LEU A 41 -8.51 9.48 3.20
C LEU A 41 -10.03 9.36 3.38
N PRO A 42 -10.75 10.50 3.49
CA PRO A 42 -12.21 10.48 3.54
C PRO A 42 -12.83 9.76 2.33
N ARG A 43 -14.00 9.16 2.56
CA ARG A 43 -14.81 8.42 1.57
C ARG A 43 -14.20 7.10 1.10
N ASP A 44 -13.68 6.31 2.05
CA ASP A 44 -13.14 4.98 1.78
C ASP A 44 -12.04 5.04 0.73
N ARG A 45 -11.12 6.00 0.87
CA ARG A 45 -9.95 6.11 0.02
C ARG A 45 -8.70 5.90 0.84
N TYR A 46 -7.65 5.46 0.20
CA TYR A 46 -6.32 5.45 0.79
C TYR A 46 -5.33 6.02 -0.23
N ARG A 47 -4.32 6.70 0.29
CA ARG A 47 -3.21 7.21 -0.47
C ARG A 47 -1.95 6.47 -0.06
N VAL A 48 -1.20 5.99 -1.04
CA VAL A 48 0.14 5.44 -0.86
C VAL A 48 1.13 6.47 -1.37
N THR A 49 2.15 6.77 -0.58
CA THR A 49 3.24 7.70 -0.93
C THR A 49 4.57 6.98 -0.81
N CYS A 50 5.40 7.01 -1.86
CA CYS A 50 6.78 6.58 -1.80
C CYS A 50 7.62 7.65 -1.08
N ARG A 51 8.34 7.29 -0.02
CA ARG A 51 9.15 8.24 0.75
C ARG A 51 10.42 8.68 0.01
N ALA A 52 10.93 7.84 -0.89
CA ALA A 52 12.16 8.15 -1.64
C ALA A 52 11.97 9.24 -2.70
N CYS A 53 10.89 9.17 -3.49
CA CYS A 53 10.66 10.11 -4.60
C CYS A 53 9.42 11.00 -4.42
N GLY A 54 8.65 10.78 -3.35
CA GLY A 54 7.42 11.53 -3.08
C GLY A 54 6.24 11.19 -3.98
N ARG A 55 6.36 10.21 -4.89
CA ARG A 55 5.27 9.77 -5.77
C ARG A 55 4.10 9.26 -4.96
N ARG A 56 2.88 9.60 -5.40
CA ARG A 56 1.63 9.30 -4.69
C ARG A 56 0.68 8.54 -5.60
N MET A 57 -0.02 7.58 -5.01
CA MET A 57 -1.08 6.82 -5.66
C MET A 57 -2.32 6.88 -4.76
N GLU A 58 -3.50 7.09 -5.34
CA GLU A 58 -4.76 7.12 -4.60
C GLU A 58 -5.69 6.03 -5.09
N HIS A 59 -6.21 5.25 -4.15
CA HIS A 59 -7.15 4.19 -4.43
C HIS A 59 -8.39 4.29 -3.55
N ARG A 60 -9.50 3.80 -4.08
CA ARG A 60 -10.73 3.63 -3.32
C ARG A 60 -10.73 2.21 -2.74
N LEU A 61 -10.96 2.10 -1.44
CA LEU A 61 -11.32 0.85 -0.79
C LEU A 61 -12.63 0.36 -1.40
N ARG A 62 -12.53 -0.54 -2.38
CA ARG A 62 -13.70 -1.29 -2.84
C ARG A 62 -13.93 -2.38 -1.81
N TYR A 63 -14.91 -2.16 -0.93
CA TYR A 63 -15.46 -3.22 -0.09
C TYR A 63 -15.86 -4.39 -1.01
N GLY A 64 -15.17 -5.52 -0.91
CA GLY A 64 -15.46 -6.74 -1.68
C GLY A 64 -14.46 -7.15 -2.77
N ALA A 65 -13.41 -6.38 -3.06
CA ALA A 65 -12.26 -6.96 -3.77
C ALA A 65 -11.43 -7.77 -2.77
N LYS A 66 -11.09 -9.02 -3.09
CA LYS A 66 -10.34 -10.02 -2.27
C LYS A 66 -8.92 -9.59 -1.80
N GLY A 67 -8.64 -8.30 -1.68
CA GLY A 67 -7.41 -7.73 -1.13
C GLY A 67 -7.61 -6.51 -0.23
N SER A 68 -8.84 -6.18 0.17
CA SER A 68 -9.12 -5.00 1.01
C SER A 68 -8.68 -5.23 2.46
N ILE A 69 -7.47 -4.77 2.77
CA ILE A 69 -6.87 -4.73 4.10
C ILE A 69 -7.79 -3.86 4.98
N ARG A 70 -8.45 -4.45 5.98
CA ARG A 70 -9.01 -3.68 7.09
C ARG A 70 -7.82 -3.04 7.84
N PRO A 71 -7.74 -1.71 8.01
CA PRO A 71 -6.94 -1.16 9.08
C PRO A 71 -7.54 -1.66 10.39
N ALA A 72 -6.73 -2.24 11.28
CA ALA A 72 -7.19 -2.60 12.61
C ALA A 72 -7.66 -1.32 13.33
N PRO A 73 -8.84 -1.31 13.98
CA PRO A 73 -9.18 -0.20 14.87
C PRO A 73 -8.22 -0.18 16.06
N SER A 74 -7.88 1.04 16.51
CA SER A 74 -7.05 1.31 17.69
C SER A 74 -7.56 0.63 18.95
#